data_AF-A0A7Y7TS65-F1
#
_entry.id   AF-A0A7Y7TS65-F1
#
_cell.length_a   1.000
_cell.length_b   1.000
_cell.length_c   1.000
_cell.angle_alpha   90.00
_cell.angle_beta   90.00
_cell.angle_gamma   90.00
#
_symmetry.space_group_name_H-M   'P 1'
#
loop_
_entity.id
_entity.type
_entity.pdbx_description
1 polymer ?
#
loop_
_entity_poly.entity_id
_entity_poly.type
_entity_poly.pdbx_seq_one_letter_code
_entity_poly.pdbx_strand_id
1 'polypeptide(L)'
;MKTMHKYFQGIMIIVTTLLLMTACKVKQNAIAVPAINYKGISVYEFKSKSKGNCGKILDCEGKETTVFGKIDYQNVYHNQQFSIDKFFFKDVEGTYFVEVKVETENNKAVFDKILAADTSKVWILEGVAKGFDAPTNGYCRRSCVLILNSEKKLYLN
;
A
#
# COMPACT_ATOMS: atom_id res chain seq x y z
N MET A 1 32.07 -55.35 -10.44
CA MET A 1 30.77 -54.80 -10.91
C MET A 1 30.00 -53.95 -9.87
N LYS A 2 30.47 -53.78 -8.62
CA LYS A 2 29.78 -52.96 -7.58
C LYS A 2 30.14 -51.46 -7.59
N THR A 3 31.19 -51.06 -8.30
CA THR A 3 31.69 -49.67 -8.35
C THR A 3 30.89 -48.77 -9.30
N MET A 4 30.29 -49.30 -10.37
CA MET A 4 29.51 -48.48 -11.32
C MET A 4 28.17 -47.98 -10.74
N HIS A 5 27.61 -48.66 -9.74
CA HIS A 5 26.31 -48.28 -9.15
C HIS A 5 26.39 -46.99 -8.31
N LYS A 6 27.54 -46.72 -7.67
CA LYS A 6 27.72 -45.53 -6.84
C LYS A 6 27.83 -44.24 -7.65
N TYR A 7 28.42 -44.31 -8.84
CA TYR A 7 28.51 -43.16 -9.75
C TYR A 7 27.15 -42.76 -10.32
N PHE A 8 26.29 -43.74 -10.60
CA PHE A 8 24.96 -43.48 -11.17
C PHE A 8 24.02 -42.78 -10.17
N GLN A 9 24.11 -43.13 -8.88
CA GLN A 9 23.32 -42.47 -7.83
C GLN A 9 23.75 -41.02 -7.58
N GLY A 10 25.05 -40.73 -7.64
CA GLY A 10 25.57 -39.36 -7.45
C GLY A 10 25.12 -38.39 -8.55
N ILE A 11 25.10 -38.85 -9.80
CA ILE A 11 24.69 -38.03 -10.95
C ILE A 11 23.20 -37.65 -10.87
N MET A 12 22.33 -38.59 -10.44
CA MET A 12 20.90 -38.33 -10.28
C MET A 12 20.58 -37.23 -9.26
N ILE A 13 21.34 -37.14 -8.18
CA ILE A 13 21.16 -36.11 -7.13
C ILE A 13 21.58 -34.72 -7.64
N ILE A 14 22.64 -34.65 -8.45
CA ILE A 14 23.13 -33.37 -9.02
C ILE A 14 22.13 -32.85 -10.08
N VAL A 15 21.57 -33.74 -10.90
CA VAL A 15 20.57 -33.35 -11.92
C VAL A 15 19.27 -32.86 -11.27
N THR A 16 18.80 -33.50 -10.19
CA THR A 16 17.58 -33.06 -9.49
C THR A 16 17.75 -31.74 -8.76
N THR A 17 18.92 -31.50 -8.16
CA THR A 17 19.22 -30.20 -7.51
C THR A 17 19.37 -29.05 -8.51
N LEU A 18 19.91 -29.31 -9.70
CA LEU A 18 20.03 -28.29 -10.75
C LEU A 18 18.66 -27.87 -11.32
N LEU A 19 17.71 -28.82 -11.47
CA LEU A 19 16.35 -28.54 -11.95
C LEU A 19 15.53 -27.69 -10.96
N LEU A 20 15.76 -27.85 -9.65
CA LEU A 20 15.07 -27.06 -8.63
C LEU A 20 15.49 -25.58 -8.62
N MET A 21 16.72 -25.27 -9.04
CA MET A 21 17.24 -23.89 -9.06
C MET A 21 16.71 -23.06 -10.24
N THR A 22 16.16 -23.70 -11.29
CA THR A 22 15.59 -23.00 -12.45
C THR A 22 14.13 -22.59 -12.29
N ALA A 23 13.44 -23.00 -11.22
CA ALA A 23 12.01 -22.72 -11.03
C ALA A 23 11.68 -21.32 -10.48
N CYS A 24 12.68 -20.55 -10.01
CA CYS A 24 12.46 -19.22 -9.43
C CYS A 24 12.91 -18.07 -10.35
N LYS A 25 12.30 -17.98 -11.53
CA LYS A 25 12.22 -16.72 -12.27
C LYS A 25 10.79 -16.49 -12.74
N VAL A 26 9.85 -16.49 -11.79
CA VAL A 26 8.55 -15.86 -12.01
C VAL A 26 8.82 -14.37 -12.16
N LYS A 27 8.88 -13.89 -13.41
CA LYS A 27 8.78 -12.47 -13.71
C LYS A 27 7.52 -11.98 -13.00
N GLN A 28 7.71 -11.10 -12.02
CA GLN A 28 6.62 -10.29 -11.50
C GLN A 28 6.17 -9.42 -12.68
N ASN A 29 5.22 -9.93 -13.46
CA ASN A 29 4.49 -9.09 -14.40
C ASN A 29 3.90 -7.98 -13.53
N ALA A 30 4.26 -6.74 -13.83
CA ALA A 30 3.58 -5.58 -13.28
C ALA A 30 2.09 -5.87 -13.44
N ILE A 31 1.37 -5.95 -12.32
CA ILE A 31 -0.06 -6.18 -12.31
C ILE A 31 -0.64 -5.02 -13.09
N ALA A 32 -0.99 -5.27 -14.35
CA ALA A 32 -1.71 -4.34 -15.17
C ALA A 32 -3.04 -4.13 -14.44
N VAL A 33 -3.13 -3.02 -13.71
CA VAL A 33 -4.37 -2.59 -13.06
C VAL A 33 -5.38 -2.49 -14.19
N PRO A 34 -6.40 -3.37 -14.23
CA PRO A 34 -7.35 -3.37 -15.33
C PRO A 34 -8.00 -1.99 -15.37
N ALA A 35 -8.10 -1.42 -16.57
CA ALA A 35 -8.74 -0.15 -16.84
C ALA A 35 -10.26 -0.27 -16.64
N ILE A 36 -10.67 -0.47 -15.40
CA ILE A 36 -12.04 -0.28 -14.97
C ILE A 36 -12.16 1.23 -14.71
N ASN A 37 -13.14 1.87 -15.34
CA ASN A 37 -13.45 3.29 -15.27
C ASN A 37 -13.84 3.71 -13.83
N TYR A 38 -12.88 3.72 -12.90
CA TYR A 38 -13.07 4.32 -11.59
C TYR A 38 -12.81 5.83 -11.71
N LYS A 39 -13.70 6.64 -11.15
CA LYS A 39 -13.57 8.11 -11.12
C LYS A 39 -12.47 8.61 -10.14
N GLY A 40 -11.58 7.73 -9.67
CA GLY A 40 -10.54 8.04 -8.70
C GLY A 40 -9.17 8.33 -9.32
N ILE A 41 -8.22 8.73 -8.49
CA ILE A 41 -6.83 9.03 -8.86
C ILE A 41 -5.84 8.11 -8.13
N SER A 42 -4.66 7.95 -8.69
CA SER A 42 -3.61 7.15 -8.06
C SER A 42 -3.07 7.84 -6.81
N VAL A 43 -2.49 7.05 -5.89
CA VAL A 43 -1.70 7.59 -4.76
C VAL A 43 -0.63 8.57 -5.25
N TYR A 44 0.04 8.27 -6.37
CA TYR A 44 1.03 9.16 -6.97
C TYR A 44 0.43 10.51 -7.38
N GLU A 45 -0.66 10.50 -8.15
CA GLU A 45 -1.33 11.71 -8.63
C GLU A 45 -1.82 12.57 -7.46
N PHE A 46 -2.42 11.95 -6.44
CA PHE A 46 -2.81 12.67 -5.23
C PHE A 46 -1.58 13.31 -4.58
N LYS A 47 -0.52 12.53 -4.32
CA LYS A 47 0.69 13.03 -3.67
C LYS A 47 1.36 14.17 -4.43
N SER A 48 1.31 14.16 -5.76
CA SER A 48 1.85 15.23 -6.61
C SER A 48 1.06 16.53 -6.49
N LYS A 49 -0.27 16.44 -6.35
CA LYS A 49 -1.19 17.59 -6.21
C LYS A 49 -1.33 18.09 -4.76
N SER A 50 -0.80 17.34 -3.80
CA SER A 50 -0.95 17.58 -2.36
C SER A 50 0.30 18.14 -1.68
N LYS A 51 1.08 19.00 -2.34
CA LYS A 51 2.27 19.63 -1.77
C LYS A 51 2.27 21.13 -2.03
N GLY A 52 2.67 21.91 -1.03
CA GLY A 52 2.80 23.36 -1.17
C GLY A 52 3.53 24.03 -0.01
N ASN A 53 3.48 25.36 0.01
CA ASN A 53 4.09 26.16 1.06
C ASN A 53 3.17 26.17 2.30
N CYS A 54 3.76 26.16 3.50
CA CYS A 54 3.00 26.27 4.74
C CYS A 54 2.13 27.53 4.80
N GLY A 55 1.02 27.44 5.54
CA GLY A 55 0.02 28.51 5.64
C GLY A 55 -0.82 28.76 4.38
N LYS A 56 -0.55 28.09 3.24
CA LYS A 56 -1.37 28.22 2.02
C LYS A 56 -2.26 27.00 1.83
N ILE A 57 -3.57 27.19 1.73
CA ILE A 57 -4.51 26.10 1.43
C ILE A 57 -4.13 25.46 0.08
N LEU A 58 -4.05 24.13 0.04
CA LEU A 58 -3.82 23.35 -1.18
C LEU A 58 -5.13 23.11 -1.92
N ASP A 59 -5.05 22.94 -3.23
CA ASP A 59 -6.22 22.65 -4.07
C ASP A 59 -6.94 21.34 -3.72
N CYS A 60 -6.26 20.39 -3.05
CA CYS A 60 -6.89 19.16 -2.56
C CYS A 60 -7.79 19.38 -1.35
N GLU A 61 -7.55 20.41 -0.55
CA GLU A 61 -8.14 20.49 0.78
C GLU A 61 -9.65 20.66 0.78
N GLY A 62 -10.32 19.93 1.68
CA GLY A 62 -11.77 19.91 1.82
C GLY A 62 -12.50 19.13 0.73
N LYS A 63 -11.80 18.64 -0.30
CA LYS A 63 -12.41 17.88 -1.40
C LYS A 63 -12.50 16.39 -1.06
N GLU A 64 -13.65 15.81 -1.37
CA GLU A 64 -13.81 14.36 -1.40
C GLU A 64 -12.96 13.80 -2.55
N THR A 65 -12.11 12.83 -2.22
CA THR A 65 -11.12 12.26 -3.12
C THR A 65 -11.18 10.75 -3.03
N THR A 66 -11.25 10.10 -4.19
CA THR A 66 -11.10 8.65 -4.32
C THR A 66 -9.67 8.35 -4.73
N VAL A 67 -8.97 7.55 -3.93
CA VAL A 67 -7.58 7.13 -4.16
C VAL A 67 -7.51 5.62 -4.32
N PHE A 68 -6.75 5.15 -5.31
CA PHE A 68 -6.46 3.73 -5.49
C PHE A 68 -5.00 3.40 -5.21
N GLY A 69 -4.77 2.29 -4.51
CA GLY A 69 -3.45 1.89 -4.04
C GLY A 69 -3.49 0.57 -3.28
N LYS A 70 -2.42 0.26 -2.55
CA LYS A 70 -2.34 -0.87 -1.63
C LYS A 70 -2.21 -0.34 -0.22
N ILE A 71 -2.71 -1.09 0.75
CA ILE A 71 -2.43 -0.79 2.15
C ILE A 71 -0.99 -1.18 2.45
N ASP A 72 -0.27 -0.33 3.18
CA ASP A 72 1.02 -0.69 3.71
C ASP A 72 0.89 -1.40 5.05
N TYR A 73 0.67 -2.72 4.99
CA TYR A 73 0.44 -3.57 6.15
C TYR A 73 1.57 -3.54 7.20
N GLN A 74 2.78 -3.16 6.81
CA GLN A 74 3.90 -2.99 7.75
C GLN A 74 3.75 -1.74 8.63
N ASN A 75 3.00 -0.75 8.15
CA ASN A 75 2.75 0.52 8.81
C ASN A 75 1.25 0.73 9.08
N VAL A 76 0.52 -0.37 9.29
CA VAL A 76 -0.83 -0.34 9.88
C VAL A 76 -0.65 -0.29 11.39
N TYR A 77 -0.75 0.91 11.95
CA TYR A 77 -0.67 1.10 13.40
C TYR A 77 -2.05 0.92 14.01
N HIS A 78 -2.27 -0.21 14.68
CA HIS A 78 -3.43 -0.41 15.55
C HIS A 78 -2.92 -0.63 16.98
N ASN A 79 -2.46 0.45 17.63
CA ASN A 79 -2.02 0.35 19.02
C ASN A 79 -3.18 0.74 19.92
N GLN A 80 -3.73 -0.21 20.68
CA GLN A 80 -4.82 0.04 21.64
C GLN A 80 -4.42 1.00 22.77
N GLN A 81 -3.11 1.23 22.95
CA GLN A 81 -2.55 2.01 24.05
C GLN A 81 -2.16 3.44 23.65
N PHE A 82 -2.04 3.73 22.35
CA PHE A 82 -1.73 5.06 21.81
C PHE A 82 -2.64 5.29 20.60
N SER A 83 -3.54 6.27 20.69
CA SER A 83 -4.55 6.64 19.69
C SER A 83 -3.95 7.04 18.34
N ILE A 84 -3.44 6.06 17.59
CA ILE A 84 -2.88 6.27 16.27
C ILE A 84 -3.83 5.60 15.30
N ASP A 85 -4.93 6.30 15.05
CA ASP A 85 -5.95 5.96 14.08
C ASP A 85 -5.47 6.30 12.67
N LYS A 86 -4.33 5.73 12.25
CA LYS A 86 -3.80 5.98 10.91
C LYS A 86 -3.07 4.79 10.33
N PHE A 87 -3.05 4.74 9.00
CA PHE A 87 -2.28 3.80 8.21
C PHE A 87 -1.74 4.51 6.97
N PHE A 88 -0.83 3.83 6.26
CA PHE A 88 -0.29 4.35 5.00
C PHE A 88 -0.89 3.60 3.82
N PHE A 89 -1.23 4.36 2.79
CA PHE A 89 -1.67 3.87 1.49
C PHE A 89 -0.54 4.09 0.49
N LYS A 90 -0.05 3.02 -0.12
CA LYS A 90 1.01 3.06 -1.12
C LYS A 90 0.45 2.92 -2.53
N ASP A 91 1.11 3.51 -3.51
CA ASP A 91 0.81 3.21 -4.90
C ASP A 91 1.11 1.74 -5.22
N VAL A 92 0.68 1.27 -6.39
CA VAL A 92 0.80 -0.14 -6.78
C VAL A 92 2.27 -0.59 -6.87
N GLU A 93 3.15 0.35 -7.21
CA GLU A 93 4.61 0.19 -7.31
C GLU A 93 5.31 0.29 -5.95
N GLY A 94 4.68 0.88 -4.94
CA GLY A 94 5.25 1.06 -3.59
C GLY A 94 6.22 2.25 -3.47
N THR A 95 6.27 3.12 -4.46
CA THR A 95 7.15 4.30 -4.52
C THR A 95 6.59 5.50 -3.76
N TYR A 96 5.28 5.64 -3.72
CA TYR A 96 4.59 6.80 -3.14
C TYR A 96 3.65 6.38 -2.02
N PHE A 97 3.56 7.21 -0.99
CA PHE A 97 2.69 6.96 0.16
C PHE A 97 1.84 8.19 0.51
N VAL A 98 0.62 7.89 0.92
CA VAL A 98 -0.34 8.83 1.49
C VAL A 98 -0.66 8.35 2.90
N GLU A 99 -0.59 9.27 3.85
CA GLU A 99 -1.08 9.02 5.20
C GLU A 99 -2.61 9.09 5.18
N VAL A 100 -3.26 8.10 5.80
CA VAL A 100 -4.71 8.03 5.96
C VAL A 100 -5.01 8.07 7.44
N LYS A 101 -5.77 9.08 7.86
CA LYS A 101 -6.26 9.20 9.23
C LYS A 101 -7.71 8.75 9.29
N VAL A 102 -8.01 7.88 10.24
CA VAL A 102 -9.34 7.34 10.49
C VAL A 102 -10.00 8.22 11.55
N GLU A 103 -11.09 8.89 11.18
CA GLU A 103 -11.90 9.73 12.05
C GLU A 103 -13.34 9.22 12.02
N THR A 104 -13.57 8.03 12.60
CA THR A 104 -14.91 7.43 12.71
C THR A 104 -15.22 7.05 14.17
N GLU A 105 -16.49 6.85 14.49
CA GLU A 105 -16.93 6.40 15.83
C GLU A 105 -16.44 4.98 16.14
N ASN A 106 -16.20 4.17 15.11
CA ASN A 106 -15.75 2.78 15.24
C ASN A 106 -14.50 2.50 14.40
N ASN A 107 -13.36 3.05 14.83
CA ASN A 107 -12.07 2.84 14.15
C ASN A 107 -11.71 1.36 14.07
N LYS A 108 -12.11 0.56 15.08
CA LYS A 108 -11.87 -0.88 15.11
C LYS A 108 -12.43 -1.59 13.86
N ALA A 109 -13.63 -1.23 13.41
CA ALA A 109 -14.24 -1.82 12.21
C ALA A 109 -13.39 -1.59 10.95
N VAL A 110 -12.75 -0.42 10.82
CA VAL A 110 -11.82 -0.14 9.71
C VAL A 110 -10.62 -1.06 9.78
N PHE A 111 -9.96 -1.15 10.93
CA PHE A 111 -8.75 -1.96 11.06
C PHE A 111 -9.01 -3.46 11.01
N ASP A 112 -10.13 -3.95 11.56
CA ASP A 112 -10.56 -5.35 11.41
C ASP A 112 -10.73 -5.70 9.92
N LYS A 113 -11.33 -4.81 9.14
CA LYS A 113 -11.50 -4.98 7.69
C LYS A 113 -10.15 -5.03 6.96
N ILE A 114 -9.20 -4.17 7.35
CA ILE A 114 -7.85 -4.16 6.80
C ILE A 114 -7.14 -5.48 7.12
N LEU A 115 -7.14 -5.90 8.39
CA LEU A 115 -6.42 -7.08 8.87
C LEU A 115 -6.97 -8.40 8.31
N ALA A 116 -8.28 -8.47 8.01
CA ALA A 116 -8.92 -9.65 7.44
C ALA A 116 -8.71 -9.82 5.92
N ALA A 117 -8.15 -8.82 5.24
CA ALA A 117 -8.11 -8.78 3.78
C ALA A 117 -6.77 -9.26 3.19
N ASP A 118 -6.83 -9.67 1.92
CA ASP A 118 -5.66 -10.10 1.14
C ASP A 118 -4.71 -8.92 0.84
N THR A 119 -3.46 -9.06 1.28
CA THR A 119 -2.42 -8.02 1.17
C THR A 119 -1.95 -7.75 -0.26
N SER A 120 -2.26 -8.65 -1.20
CA SER A 120 -1.91 -8.51 -2.61
C SER A 120 -2.87 -7.59 -3.39
N LYS A 121 -4.04 -7.28 -2.80
CA LYS A 121 -5.14 -6.58 -3.48
C LYS A 121 -4.95 -5.07 -3.53
N VAL A 122 -5.50 -4.49 -4.59
CA VAL A 122 -5.66 -3.05 -4.72
C VAL A 122 -6.94 -2.66 -3.98
N TRP A 123 -6.82 -1.61 -3.19
CA TRP A 123 -7.90 -1.02 -2.43
C TRP A 123 -8.32 0.30 -3.06
N ILE A 124 -9.59 0.61 -2.91
CA ILE A 124 -10.19 1.89 -3.22
C ILE A 124 -10.54 2.55 -1.88
N LEU A 125 -10.09 3.79 -1.74
CA LEU A 125 -10.26 4.59 -0.53
C LEU A 125 -10.89 5.92 -0.90
N GLU A 126 -12.03 6.22 -0.30
CA GLU A 126 -12.73 7.50 -0.43
C GLU A 126 -12.59 8.28 0.88
N GLY A 127 -12.18 9.54 0.79
CA GLY A 127 -11.99 10.36 1.97
C GLY A 127 -11.91 11.84 1.65
N VAL A 128 -11.81 12.66 2.69
CA VAL A 128 -11.67 14.11 2.54
C VAL A 128 -10.20 14.48 2.76
N ALA A 129 -9.60 15.18 1.81
CA ALA A 129 -8.22 15.62 1.97
C ALA A 129 -8.14 16.81 2.94
N LYS A 130 -7.22 16.73 3.91
CA LYS A 130 -6.99 17.76 4.92
C LYS A 130 -5.54 18.19 4.89
N GLY A 131 -5.29 19.50 4.82
CA GLY A 131 -3.94 20.03 4.84
C GLY A 131 -3.35 20.02 6.24
N PHE A 132 -2.06 19.76 6.34
CA PHE A 132 -1.27 19.97 7.54
C PHE A 132 0.10 20.54 7.19
N ASP A 133 0.62 21.39 8.06
CA ASP A 133 1.96 21.95 7.94
C ASP A 133 2.94 21.03 8.66
N ALA A 134 3.92 20.53 7.92
CA ALA A 134 4.95 19.63 8.41
C ALA A 134 6.28 20.40 8.50
N PRO A 135 6.92 20.45 9.69
CA PRO A 135 8.29 20.92 9.80
C PRO A 135 9.21 19.92 9.08
N THR A 136 10.14 20.45 8.29
CA THR A 136 11.22 19.69 7.65
C THR A 136 12.55 20.37 7.97
N ASN A 137 13.68 19.70 7.76
CA ASN A 137 15.00 20.22 8.12
C ASN A 137 15.28 21.57 7.43
N GLY A 138 15.07 22.68 8.16
CA GLY A 138 15.32 24.05 7.72
C GLY A 138 14.18 24.76 6.99
N TYR A 139 13.03 24.11 6.75
CA TYR A 139 11.87 24.75 6.12
C TYR A 139 10.56 24.05 6.48
N CYS A 140 9.43 24.70 6.21
CA CYS A 140 8.11 24.14 6.42
C CYS A 140 7.48 23.75 5.07
N ARG A 141 6.83 22.58 5.00
CA ARG A 141 6.02 22.17 3.85
C ARG A 141 4.61 21.80 4.26
N ARG A 142 3.64 22.19 3.44
CA ARG A 142 2.27 21.74 3.57
C ARG A 142 2.04 20.47 2.77
N SER A 143 1.34 19.50 3.36
CA SER A 143 0.91 18.26 2.71
C SER A 143 -0.58 18.01 2.97
N CYS A 144 -1.24 17.19 2.14
CA CYS A 144 -2.56 16.64 2.49
C CYS A 144 -2.40 15.27 3.18
N VAL A 145 -3.25 15.00 4.18
CA VAL A 145 -3.60 13.68 4.73
C VAL A 145 -5.01 13.34 4.24
N LEU A 146 -5.33 12.06 4.01
CA LEU A 146 -6.68 11.67 3.67
C LEU A 146 -7.46 11.29 4.94
N ILE A 147 -8.61 11.91 5.16
CA ILE A 147 -9.49 11.59 6.29
C ILE A 147 -10.53 10.58 5.85
N LEU A 148 -10.51 9.41 6.50
CA LEU A 148 -11.48 8.34 6.33
C LEU A 148 -12.49 8.39 7.47
N ASN A 149 -13.75 8.70 7.15
CA ASN A 149 -14.81 8.87 8.14
C ASN A 149 -15.76 7.65 8.28
N SER A 150 -15.60 6.62 7.44
CA SER A 150 -16.34 5.37 7.54
C SER A 150 -15.59 4.21 6.88
N GLU A 151 -15.72 3.03 7.46
CA GLU A 151 -15.29 1.73 6.93
C GLU A 151 -15.91 1.35 5.59
N LYS A 152 -17.08 1.93 5.24
CA LYS A 152 -17.74 1.70 3.95
C LYS A 152 -16.99 2.36 2.79
N LYS A 153 -16.22 3.42 3.09
CA LYS A 153 -15.41 4.16 2.12
C LYS A 153 -14.03 3.55 1.86
N LEU A 154 -13.77 2.36 2.40
CA LEU A 154 -12.56 1.58 2.14
C LEU A 154 -12.98 0.21 1.63
N TYR A 155 -12.72 -0.15 0.38
CA TYR A 155 -13.15 -1.43 -0.19
C TYR A 155 -12.15 -2.03 -1.18
N LEU A 156 -12.22 -3.34 -1.35
CA LEU A 156 -11.34 -4.11 -2.25
C LEU A 156 -11.84 -4.02 -3.69
N ASN A 157 -10.89 -4.00 -4.64
CA ASN A 157 -11.13 -4.29 -6.04
C ASN A 157 -11.00 -5.81 -6.32
#